data_AF-A0A254R6C1-F1
#
_entry.id   AF-A0A254R6C1-F1
#
_cell.length_a   1.000
_cell.length_b   1.000
_cell.length_c   1.000
_cell.angle_alpha   90.00
_cell.angle_beta   90.00
_cell.angle_gamma   90.00
#
_symmetry.space_group_name_H-M   'P 1'
#
loop_
_entity.id
_entity.type
_entity.pdbx_description
1 polymer ?
#
loop_
_entity_poly.entity_id
_entity_poly.type
_entity_poly.pdbx_seq_one_letter_code
_entity_poly.pdbx_strand_id
1 'polypeptide(L)' 'MVGRMVKRFALGMLIGIAARQVSRAMARGMGKSARRSRHDTVRDAGPGQMRNPPRRWDRVDEEVDQSFPASDPPGNY' A
#
# COMPACT_ATOMS: atom_id res chain seq x y z
N MET A 1 13.43 -52.41 -22.64
CA MET A 1 14.06 -51.46 -21.69
C MET A 1 13.59 -49.99 -21.86
N VAL A 2 13.01 -49.60 -23.00
CA VAL A 2 12.62 -48.21 -23.33
C VAL A 2 11.38 -47.70 -22.55
N GLY A 3 10.38 -48.54 -22.29
CA GLY A 3 9.11 -48.11 -21.65
C GLY A 3 9.22 -47.66 -20.19
N ARG A 4 10.26 -48.09 -19.45
CA ARG A 4 10.52 -47.62 -18.08
C ARG A 4 11.14 -46.22 -18.03
N MET A 5 11.85 -45.83 -19.09
CA MET A 5 12.49 -44.52 -19.21
C MET A 5 11.43 -43.44 -19.48
N VAL A 6 10.52 -43.70 -20.43
CA VAL A 6 9.43 -42.78 -20.80
C VAL A 6 8.47 -42.51 -19.62
N LYS A 7 8.15 -43.55 -18.82
CA LYS A 7 7.33 -43.39 -17.61
C LYS A 7 7.98 -42.52 -16.53
N ARG A 8 9.31 -42.54 -16.41
CA ARG A 8 10.05 -41.70 -15.44
C ARG A 8 10.10 -40.23 -15.87
N PHE A 9 10.21 -39.96 -17.16
CA PHE A 9 10.11 -38.59 -17.70
C PHE A 9 8.69 -38.01 -17.55
N ALA A 10 7.65 -38.80 -17.83
CA ALA A 10 6.25 -38.36 -17.65
C ALA A 10 5.91 -38.05 -16.17
N LEU A 11 6.43 -38.85 -15.23
CA LEU A 11 6.25 -38.61 -13.80
C LEU A 11 6.93 -37.33 -13.33
N GLY A 12 8.15 -37.05 -13.80
CA GLY A 12 8.87 -35.80 -13.50
C GLY A 12 8.14 -34.55 -14.02
N MET A 13 7.55 -34.63 -15.21
CA MET A 13 6.76 -33.53 -15.78
C MET A 13 5.49 -33.24 -14.99
N LEU A 14 4.78 -34.28 -14.52
CA LEU A 14 3.60 -34.14 -13.68
C LEU A 14 3.93 -33.53 -12.32
N ILE A 15 5.04 -33.93 -11.69
CA ILE A 15 5.53 -33.34 -10.43
C ILE A 15 5.88 -31.86 -10.63
N GLY A 16 6.55 -31.50 -11.73
CA GLY A 16 6.90 -30.12 -12.05
C GLY A 16 5.69 -29.20 -12.24
N ILE A 17 4.64 -29.70 -12.92
CA ILE A 17 3.38 -28.95 -13.11
C ILE A 17 2.66 -28.78 -11.77
N ALA A 18 2.56 -29.83 -10.96
CA ALA A 18 1.94 -29.77 -9.64
C ALA A 18 2.68 -28.79 -8.70
N ALA A 19 4.02 -28.84 -8.67
CA ALA A 19 4.84 -27.92 -7.89
C ALA A 19 4.59 -26.46 -8.30
N ARG A 20 4.53 -26.17 -9.61
CA ARG A 20 4.27 -24.82 -10.12
C ARG A 20 2.89 -24.30 -9.69
N GLN A 21 1.87 -25.16 -9.65
CA GLN A 21 0.53 -24.77 -9.21
C GLN A 21 0.49 -24.49 -7.69
N VAL A 22 1.16 -25.29 -6.88
CA VAL A 22 1.28 -25.08 -5.42
C VAL A 22 2.06 -23.79 -5.12
N SER A 23 3.18 -23.54 -5.81
CA SER A 23 3.96 -22.31 -5.63
C SER A 23 3.15 -21.05 -5.99
N ARG A 24 2.32 -21.09 -7.04
CA ARG A 24 1.44 -19.98 -7.41
C ARG A 24 0.32 -19.76 -6.39
N ALA A 25 -0.25 -20.84 -5.82
CA ALA A 25 -1.25 -20.74 -4.77
C ALA A 25 -0.66 -20.14 -3.48
N MET A 26 0.53 -20.57 -3.07
CA MET A 26 1.26 -20.04 -1.92
C MET A 26 1.63 -18.55 -2.11
N ALA A 27 2.10 -18.17 -3.30
CA ALA A 27 2.42 -16.78 -3.62
C ALA A 27 1.20 -15.85 -3.61
N ARG A 28 0.02 -16.37 -3.99
CA ARG A 28 -1.25 -15.62 -3.92
C ARG A 28 -1.75 -15.40 -2.48
N GLY A 29 -1.42 -16.30 -1.55
CA GLY A 29 -1.74 -16.16 -0.12
C GLY A 29 -0.83 -15.17 0.62
N MET A 30 0.41 -14.99 0.15
CA MET A 30 1.39 -14.07 0.76
C MET A 30 1.26 -12.61 0.27
N GLY A 31 0.52 -12.38 -0.82
CA GLY A 31 0.37 -11.07 -1.45
C GLY A 31 -0.82 -10.31 -0.88
N LYS A 32 -0.54 -9.15 -0.26
CA LYS A 32 -1.48 -8.21 0.37
C LYS A 32 -1.87 -8.56 1.79
N SER A 33 -0.88 -8.59 2.68
CA SER A 33 -1.12 -7.89 3.95
C SER A 33 -1.44 -6.45 3.60
N ALA A 34 -2.74 -6.15 3.58
CA ALA A 34 -3.24 -4.79 3.49
C ALA A 34 -2.83 -4.08 4.78
N ARG A 35 -1.55 -3.68 4.87
CA ARG A 35 -1.19 -2.41 5.47
C ARG A 35 -1.89 -1.33 4.65
N ARG A 36 -3.22 -1.24 4.75
CA ARG A 36 -3.85 0.09 4.77
C ARG A 36 -3.29 0.69 6.04
N SER A 37 -2.18 1.38 5.85
CA SER A 37 -1.65 2.25 6.87
C SER A 37 -2.83 3.10 7.30
N ARG A 38 -3.21 3.04 8.57
CA ARG A 38 -4.21 3.97 9.12
C ARG A 38 -3.75 5.45 9.03
N HIS A 39 -2.58 5.70 8.43
CA HIS A 39 -1.99 7.01 8.20
C HIS A 39 -2.23 7.58 6.78
N ASP A 40 -2.98 6.90 5.91
CA ASP A 40 -3.16 7.39 4.52
C ASP A 40 -4.22 8.50 4.39
N THR A 41 -4.85 8.92 5.49
CA THR A 41 -5.83 10.01 5.46
C THR A 41 -5.23 11.24 6.12
N VAL A 42 -4.64 12.10 5.29
CA VAL A 42 -4.31 13.48 5.68
C VAL A 42 -5.64 14.24 5.85
N ARG A 43 -5.78 14.99 6.94
CA ARG A 43 -6.97 15.85 7.16
C ARG A 43 -6.91 17.08 6.26
N ASP A 44 -8.07 17.61 5.91
CA ASP A 44 -8.16 18.93 5.29
C ASP A 44 -7.68 20.03 6.27
N ALA A 45 -7.25 21.16 5.70
CA ALA A 45 -6.86 22.35 6.46
C ALA A 45 -8.09 23.10 7.04
N GLY A 46 -7.83 23.92 8.05
CA GLY A 46 -8.76 24.85 8.66
C GLY A 46 -9.35 24.41 10.01
N PRO A 47 -9.91 25.36 10.77
CA PRO A 47 -10.43 25.11 12.11
C PRO A 47 -11.65 24.18 12.11
N GLY A 48 -12.44 24.18 11.03
CA GLY A 48 -13.61 23.30 10.89
C GLY A 48 -13.25 21.80 10.81
N GLN A 49 -12.00 21.48 10.49
CA GLN A 49 -11.48 20.11 10.40
C GLN A 49 -10.76 19.68 11.69
N MET A 50 -10.69 20.57 12.69
CA MET A 50 -10.12 20.28 14.00
C MET A 50 -11.17 19.69 14.94
N ARG A 51 -10.79 18.67 15.71
CA ARG A 51 -11.66 18.13 16.77
C ARG A 51 -12.02 19.19 17.83
N ASN A 52 -11.06 20.06 18.16
CA ASN A 52 -11.20 21.12 19.15
C ASN A 52 -10.61 22.41 18.57
N PRO A 53 -11.38 23.20 17.82
CA PRO A 53 -10.88 24.43 17.22
C PRO A 53 -10.62 25.52 18.27
N PRO A 54 -9.64 26.41 18.04
CA PRO A 54 -9.43 27.58 18.88
C PRO A 54 -10.60 28.57 18.75
N ARG A 55 -10.80 29.40 19.78
CA ARG A 55 -11.86 30.43 19.79
C ARG A 55 -11.61 31.57 18.81
N ARG A 56 -10.35 31.80 18.45
CA ARG A 56 -9.91 32.79 17.48
C ARG A 56 -9.03 32.06 16.47
N TRP A 57 -9.17 32.45 15.22
CA TRP A 57 -8.41 31.95 14.08
C TRP A 57 -8.15 33.16 13.20
N ASP A 58 -6.90 33.51 13.02
CA ASP A 58 -6.49 34.65 12.20
C ASP A 58 -5.82 34.21 10.89
N ARG A 59 -5.33 35.20 10.14
CA ARG A 59 -4.72 34.95 8.83
C ARG A 59 -3.40 34.19 8.95
N VAL A 60 -2.64 34.44 10.01
CA VAL A 60 -1.37 33.75 10.24
C VAL A 60 -1.66 32.27 10.57
N ASP A 61 -2.69 31.99 11.38
CA ASP A 61 -3.13 30.62 11.64
C ASP A 61 -3.50 29.87 10.34
N GLU A 62 -4.24 30.52 9.44
CA GLU A 62 -4.63 29.96 8.13
C GLU A 62 -3.41 29.68 7.24
N GLU A 63 -2.49 30.63 7.12
CA GLU A 63 -1.26 30.50 6.33
C GLU A 63 -0.37 29.37 6.85
N VAL A 64 -0.26 29.22 8.18
CA VAL A 64 0.50 28.15 8.82
C VAL A 64 -0.15 26.79 8.57
N ASP A 65 -1.47 26.66 8.69
CA ASP A 65 -2.16 25.37 8.48
C ASP A 65 -2.12 24.92 6.99
N GLN A 66 -2.13 25.85 6.03
CA GLN A 66 -2.03 25.56 4.59
C GLN A 66 -0.59 25.27 4.11
N SER A 67 0.43 25.55 4.92
CA SER A 67 1.84 25.34 4.55
C SER A 67 2.28 23.86 4.52
N PHE A 68 1.39 22.92 4.90
CA PHE A 68 1.67 21.50 4.87
C PHE A 68 0.83 20.80 3.79
N PRO A 69 1.41 19.96 2.89
CA PRO A 69 2.81 19.51 2.83
C PRO A 69 3.75 20.36 1.94
N ALA A 70 3.24 21.42 1.29
CA ALA A 70 3.97 22.19 0.28
C ALA A 70 4.76 23.34 0.92
N SER A 71 6.09 23.23 0.83
CA SER A 71 7.13 24.12 1.35
C SER A 71 7.14 25.56 0.81
N ASP A 72 6.03 26.06 0.24
CA ASP A 72 5.94 27.43 -0.24
C ASP A 72 5.65 28.36 0.94
N PRO A 73 6.61 29.23 1.34
CA PRO A 73 6.36 30.19 2.41
C PRO A 73 5.22 31.14 1.99
N PRO A 74 4.39 31.60 2.94
CA PRO A 74 3.29 32.52 2.63
C PRO A 74 3.83 33.78 1.94
N GLY A 75 3.47 33.94 0.66
CA GLY A 75 3.86 35.07 -0.16
C GLY A 75 2.96 36.27 0.09
N ASN A 76 3.11 36.94 1.24
CA ASN A 76 2.40 38.17 1.58
C ASN A 76 3.34 39.40 1.57
N TYR A 77 4.19 39.51 0.53
CA TYR A 77 5.05 40.67 0.26
C TYR A 77 4.40 41.66 -0.70
#